data_AF-A0A9W9GV47-F1
#
_entry.id   AF-A0A9W9GV47-F1
#
_cell.length_a   1.000
_cell.length_b   1.000
_cell.length_c   1.000
_cell.angle_alpha   90.00
_cell.angle_beta   90.00
_cell.angle_gamma   90.00
#
_symmetry.space_group_name_H-M   'P 1'
#
loop_
_entity.id
_entity.type
_entity.pdbx_description
1 polymer ?
#
loop_
_entity_poly.entity_id
_entity_poly.type
_entity_poly.pdbx_seq_one_letter_code
_entity_poly.pdbx_strand_id
1 'polypeptide(L)'
;MCLLRLHHGLAARYSFKSRAHFHRYFSSSRVYNELTPFTRRLFKLPSPPSPPSQQHNDLTTFLSYAEHESLPVTSTVHVGTHYEYTVLQTLRRYALNLNRIGGRDDAGIDLVGTWHLPERERERALRVLVQCKSLKAKLGPNIVRELEGTFNQAPVGWRTDQTVGVLVSPREATKGVRDALARSAYPLFWMLIERDGTLKQALWNARAEELGLGPLRVETRYTTSTEDAESGSVSKEVVLTWDGSDIPDMDQVEQSLTEFAEKWVASWGLDLTEPQKGELLDAAERVLPHDISAQLVESAIPDADRTRVLQALQERLQQQPAFE
;
A
#
# COMPACT_ATOMS: atom_id res chain seq x y z
N MET A 1 -32.85 -7.33 20.56
CA MET A 1 -32.76 -7.51 19.09
C MET A 1 -32.33 -6.20 18.48
N CYS A 2 -31.05 -6.03 18.16
CA CYS A 2 -30.51 -4.82 17.54
C CYS A 2 -30.12 -5.17 16.10
N LEU A 3 -30.75 -4.52 15.13
CA LEU A 3 -30.56 -4.73 13.70
C LEU A 3 -29.22 -4.13 13.26
N LEU A 4 -28.27 -5.00 12.88
CA LEU A 4 -27.03 -4.62 12.19
C LEU A 4 -27.37 -4.08 10.80
N ARG A 5 -27.26 -2.75 10.61
CA ARG A 5 -27.37 -2.12 9.29
C ARG A 5 -26.02 -2.09 8.60
N LEU A 6 -25.91 -2.80 7.48
CA LEU A 6 -24.93 -2.50 6.45
C LEU A 6 -25.38 -1.21 5.76
N HIS A 7 -24.56 -0.18 5.79
CA HIS A 7 -24.89 1.10 5.14
C HIS A 7 -24.66 1.00 3.63
N HIS A 8 -25.68 1.36 2.85
CA HIS A 8 -25.56 1.70 1.43
C HIS A 8 -25.76 3.22 1.34
N GLY A 9 -24.70 3.95 1.02
CA GLY A 9 -24.73 5.41 0.96
C GLY A 9 -25.37 5.91 -0.34
N LEU A 10 -26.47 6.66 -0.21
CA LEU A 10 -27.17 7.35 -1.30
C LEU A 10 -27.37 8.81 -0.85
N ALA A 11 -26.78 9.76 -1.60
CA ALA A 11 -27.35 11.06 -1.98
C ALA A 11 -26.25 12.00 -2.49
N ALA A 12 -26.43 12.43 -3.74
CA ALA A 12 -25.54 13.28 -4.52
C ALA A 12 -25.58 14.76 -4.10
N ARG A 13 -24.44 15.45 -4.24
CA ARG A 13 -24.39 16.88 -4.53
C ARG A 13 -23.43 17.09 -5.69
N TYR A 14 -23.98 17.59 -6.80
CA TYR A 14 -23.25 17.87 -8.04
C TYR A 14 -22.34 19.09 -7.86
N SER A 15 -21.05 18.92 -8.13
CA SER A 15 -20.12 20.00 -8.44
C SER A 15 -19.41 19.63 -9.74
N PHE A 16 -19.76 20.31 -10.83
CA PHE A 16 -19.14 20.14 -12.13
C PHE A 16 -17.71 20.70 -12.09
N LYS A 17 -16.71 19.84 -11.97
CA LYS A 17 -15.33 20.16 -12.35
C LYS A 17 -14.94 19.24 -13.50
N SER A 18 -14.65 19.85 -14.64
CA SER A 18 -14.08 19.19 -15.81
C SER A 18 -12.81 18.46 -15.37
N ARG A 19 -12.84 17.12 -15.38
CA ARG A 19 -11.70 16.24 -15.04
C ARG A 19 -11.14 15.71 -16.35
N ALA A 20 -9.91 16.10 -16.67
CA ALA A 20 -9.17 15.56 -17.80
C ALA A 20 -8.96 14.04 -17.59
N HIS A 21 -9.29 13.26 -18.61
CA HIS A 21 -9.09 11.82 -18.64
C HIS A 21 -7.61 11.52 -18.93
N PHE A 22 -6.92 10.89 -17.97
CA PHE A 22 -5.64 10.26 -18.22
C PHE A 22 -5.87 8.76 -18.40
N HIS A 23 -5.73 8.28 -19.63
CA HIS A 23 -5.55 6.86 -19.88
C HIS A 23 -4.24 6.42 -19.22
N ARG A 24 -4.37 5.62 -18.15
CA ARG A 24 -3.24 5.09 -17.39
C ARG A 24 -2.61 3.94 -18.17
N TYR A 25 -1.73 4.26 -19.10
CA TYR A 25 -0.85 3.28 -19.76
C TYR A 25 0.30 2.94 -18.81
N PHE A 26 0.40 1.67 -18.41
CA PHE A 26 1.58 1.18 -17.68
C PHE A 26 2.75 1.03 -18.66
N SER A 27 3.77 1.87 -18.49
CA SER A 27 5.08 1.70 -19.12
C SER A 27 5.80 0.50 -18.49
N SER A 28 6.40 -0.36 -19.32
CA SER A 28 7.12 -1.57 -18.94
C SER A 28 8.50 -1.29 -18.31
N SER A 29 8.66 -0.23 -17.51
CA SER A 29 9.96 0.25 -17.05
C SER A 29 10.02 0.32 -15.52
N ARG A 30 10.93 -0.50 -14.94
CA ARG A 30 11.32 -0.63 -13.51
C ARG A 30 10.14 -0.63 -12.51
N VAL A 31 9.81 -1.81 -12.00
CA VAL A 31 8.67 -2.10 -11.11
C VAL A 31 8.67 -1.33 -9.77
N TYR A 32 9.73 -0.57 -9.44
CA TYR A 32 9.85 0.17 -8.19
C TYR A 32 10.66 1.45 -8.38
N ASN A 33 10.15 2.62 -7.96
CA ASN A 33 11.03 3.68 -7.50
C ASN A 33 11.44 3.32 -6.07
N GLU A 34 12.57 2.61 -5.92
CA GLU A 34 13.05 2.24 -4.60
C GLU A 34 13.34 3.50 -3.77
N LEU A 35 12.49 3.76 -2.77
CA LEU A 35 12.73 4.82 -1.80
C LEU A 35 14.06 4.58 -1.08
N THR A 36 14.90 5.61 -1.01
CA THR A 36 16.21 5.50 -0.36
C THR A 36 16.06 5.14 1.12
N PRO A 37 17.08 4.54 1.77
CA PRO A 37 17.04 4.21 3.18
C PRO A 37 16.67 5.43 4.05
N PHE A 38 17.18 6.61 3.70
CA PHE A 38 16.84 7.85 4.38
C PHE A 38 15.35 8.18 4.24
N THR A 39 14.80 8.20 3.03
CA THR A 39 13.38 8.49 2.79
C THR A 39 12.48 7.51 3.54
N ARG A 40 12.81 6.21 3.55
CA ARG A 40 12.06 5.21 4.33
C ARG A 40 12.07 5.52 5.82
N ARG A 41 13.23 5.89 6.38
CA ARG A 41 13.35 6.25 7.80
C ARG A 41 12.55 7.51 8.13
N LEU A 42 12.64 8.55 7.30
CA LEU A 42 11.92 9.82 7.49
C LEU A 42 10.40 9.61 7.64
N PHE A 43 9.83 8.69 6.83
CA PHE A 43 8.41 8.33 6.86
C PHE A 43 8.10 7.07 7.69
N LYS A 44 9.06 6.59 8.49
CA LYS A 44 8.91 5.41 9.36
C LYS A 44 8.38 4.18 8.64
N LEU A 45 8.80 3.97 7.39
CA LEU A 45 8.42 2.82 6.59
C LEU A 45 9.25 1.60 7.04
N PRO A 46 8.65 0.40 7.09
CA PRO A 46 9.38 -0.81 7.45
C PRO A 46 10.41 -1.13 6.36
N SER A 47 11.48 -1.84 6.69
CA SER A 47 12.40 -2.36 5.66
C SER A 47 11.68 -3.39 4.78
N PRO A 48 11.89 -3.41 3.46
CA PRO A 48 11.32 -4.44 2.61
C PRO A 48 11.74 -5.84 3.08
N PRO A 49 10.84 -6.83 3.07
CA PRO A 49 11.22 -8.20 3.39
C PRO A 49 12.15 -8.75 2.31
N SER A 50 12.98 -9.73 2.69
CA SER A 50 13.77 -10.48 1.70
C SER A 50 12.84 -11.19 0.71
N PRO A 51 13.17 -11.20 -0.60
CA PRO A 51 12.34 -11.87 -1.58
C PRO A 51 12.29 -13.39 -1.30
N PRO A 52 11.12 -14.03 -1.44
CA PRO A 52 10.95 -15.46 -1.16
C PRO A 52 11.60 -16.36 -2.21
N SER A 53 11.93 -15.82 -3.38
CA SER A 53 12.55 -16.52 -4.51
C SER A 53 13.72 -15.70 -5.04
N GLN A 54 14.79 -16.39 -5.42
CA GLN A 54 15.92 -15.80 -6.15
C GLN A 54 15.69 -15.77 -7.67
N GLN A 55 14.64 -16.45 -8.16
CA GLN A 55 14.40 -16.66 -9.58
C GLN A 55 13.40 -15.66 -10.18
N HIS A 56 12.52 -15.10 -9.35
CA HIS A 56 11.53 -14.12 -9.78
C HIS A 56 11.13 -13.17 -8.65
N ASN A 57 10.83 -11.93 -9.00
CA ASN A 57 10.40 -10.88 -8.06
C ASN A 57 9.23 -10.02 -8.58
N ASP A 58 8.78 -10.28 -9.80
CA ASP A 58 7.62 -9.66 -10.43
C ASP A 58 6.90 -10.65 -11.38
N LEU A 59 5.78 -10.23 -11.98
CA LEU A 59 5.02 -11.09 -12.89
C LEU A 59 5.84 -11.51 -14.11
N THR A 60 6.61 -10.59 -14.68
CA THR A 60 7.38 -10.82 -15.92
C THR A 60 8.46 -11.88 -15.70
N THR A 61 9.29 -11.70 -14.68
CA THR A 61 10.34 -12.65 -14.27
C THR A 61 9.75 -13.99 -13.85
N PHE A 62 8.58 -14.00 -13.20
CA PHE A 62 7.88 -15.24 -12.87
C PHE A 62 7.41 -16.01 -14.11
N LEU A 63 6.86 -15.33 -15.12
CA LEU A 63 6.44 -15.99 -16.36
C LEU A 63 7.63 -16.58 -17.11
N SER A 64 8.74 -15.85 -17.22
CA SER A 64 9.98 -16.37 -17.82
C SER A 64 10.53 -17.57 -17.05
N TYR A 65 10.49 -17.53 -15.71
CA TYR A 65 10.85 -18.66 -14.86
C TYR A 65 9.94 -19.87 -15.10
N ALA A 66 8.62 -19.67 -15.11
CA ALA A 66 7.65 -20.74 -15.30
C ALA A 66 7.78 -21.40 -16.67
N GLU A 67 8.10 -20.63 -17.72
CA GLU A 67 8.40 -21.15 -19.05
C GLU A 67 9.68 -21.99 -19.05
N HIS A 68 10.77 -21.47 -18.47
CA HIS A 68 12.06 -22.16 -18.39
C HIS A 68 11.96 -23.51 -17.65
N GLU A 69 11.27 -23.52 -16.50
CA GLU A 69 11.06 -24.74 -15.71
C GLU A 69 9.93 -25.63 -16.24
N SER A 70 9.28 -25.24 -17.34
CA SER A 70 8.12 -25.96 -17.90
C SER A 70 7.01 -26.19 -16.86
N LEU A 71 6.78 -25.21 -15.98
CA LEU A 71 5.80 -25.28 -14.91
C LEU A 71 4.37 -25.31 -15.52
N PRO A 72 3.55 -26.33 -15.22
CA PRO A 72 2.21 -26.40 -15.80
C PRO A 72 1.34 -25.21 -15.38
N VAL A 73 0.74 -24.52 -16.36
CA VAL A 73 -0.13 -23.35 -16.13
C VAL A 73 -1.37 -23.66 -15.29
N THR A 74 -1.75 -24.93 -15.20
CA THR A 74 -2.85 -25.44 -14.39
C THR A 74 -2.45 -25.82 -12.97
N SER A 75 -1.15 -25.84 -12.67
CA SER A 75 -0.64 -26.17 -11.33
C SER A 75 -1.07 -25.11 -10.31
N THR A 76 -1.27 -25.54 -9.07
CA THR A 76 -1.63 -24.63 -7.97
C THR A 76 -0.56 -23.58 -7.71
N VAL A 77 0.71 -23.95 -7.88
CA VAL A 77 1.86 -23.03 -7.76
C VAL A 77 1.77 -21.95 -8.84
N HIS A 78 1.62 -22.34 -10.11
CA HIS A 78 1.53 -21.36 -11.19
C HIS A 78 0.35 -20.41 -11.01
N VAL A 79 -0.83 -20.97 -10.74
CA VAL A 79 -2.08 -20.22 -10.59
C VAL A 79 -2.03 -19.29 -9.37
N GLY A 80 -1.43 -19.73 -8.27
CA GLY A 80 -1.26 -18.95 -7.04
C GLY A 80 -0.29 -17.80 -7.23
N THR A 81 0.96 -18.10 -7.63
CA THR A 81 2.02 -17.11 -7.79
C THR A 81 1.67 -16.07 -8.85
N HIS A 82 1.09 -16.48 -9.99
CA HIS A 82 0.60 -15.52 -10.99
C HIS A 82 -0.44 -14.57 -10.38
N TYR A 83 -1.40 -15.11 -9.63
CA TYR A 83 -2.47 -14.30 -9.04
C TYR A 83 -1.94 -13.33 -7.98
N GLU A 84 -1.00 -13.76 -7.15
CA GLU A 84 -0.32 -12.90 -6.17
C GLU A 84 0.37 -11.72 -6.85
N TYR A 85 1.12 -11.94 -7.94
CA TYR A 85 1.75 -10.85 -8.69
C TYR A 85 0.75 -9.94 -9.39
N THR A 86 -0.34 -10.49 -9.95
CA THR A 86 -1.42 -9.68 -10.52
C THR A 86 -2.05 -8.77 -9.46
N VAL A 87 -2.30 -9.28 -8.26
CA VAL A 87 -2.85 -8.50 -7.14
C VAL A 87 -1.86 -7.43 -6.68
N LEU A 88 -0.58 -7.79 -6.52
CA LEU A 88 0.49 -6.84 -6.17
C LEU A 88 0.54 -5.66 -7.16
N GLN A 89 0.58 -5.94 -8.47
CA GLN A 89 0.57 -4.91 -9.52
C GLN A 89 -0.72 -4.09 -9.52
N THR A 90 -1.86 -4.75 -9.34
CA THR A 90 -3.18 -4.10 -9.33
C THR A 90 -3.31 -3.08 -8.21
N LEU A 91 -2.85 -3.44 -7.01
CA LEU A 91 -3.01 -2.63 -5.81
C LEU A 91 -2.08 -1.40 -5.78
N ARG A 92 -1.02 -1.37 -6.60
CA ARG A 92 -0.23 -0.13 -6.82
C ARG A 92 -1.08 1.03 -7.33
N ARG A 93 -2.17 0.75 -8.08
CA ARG A 93 -3.10 1.78 -8.58
C ARG A 93 -3.86 2.53 -7.48
N TYR A 94 -3.84 1.99 -6.26
CA TYR A 94 -4.53 2.52 -5.09
C TYR A 94 -3.54 2.90 -3.97
N ALA A 95 -2.29 3.24 -4.33
CA ALA A 95 -1.21 3.62 -3.43
C ALA A 95 -0.82 2.54 -2.40
N LEU A 96 -0.92 1.26 -2.76
CA LEU A 96 -0.32 0.18 -1.99
C LEU A 96 1.04 -0.18 -2.57
N ASN A 97 2.07 -0.16 -1.71
CA ASN A 97 3.37 -0.71 -2.02
C ASN A 97 3.52 -2.06 -1.31
N LEU A 98 3.50 -3.15 -2.07
CA LEU A 98 3.45 -4.51 -1.55
C LEU A 98 4.65 -5.31 -2.02
N ASN A 99 5.15 -6.19 -1.15
CA ASN A 99 6.17 -7.18 -1.44
C ASN A 99 5.56 -8.57 -1.25
N ARG A 100 5.81 -9.44 -2.22
CA ARG A 100 5.44 -10.86 -2.12
C ARG A 100 6.34 -11.53 -1.08
N ILE A 101 5.74 -12.25 -0.14
CA ILE A 101 6.43 -13.14 0.81
C ILE A 101 5.87 -14.57 0.79
N GLY A 102 4.80 -14.81 0.02
CA GLY A 102 4.13 -16.09 -0.08
C GLY A 102 5.06 -17.24 -0.46
N GLY A 103 4.92 -18.36 0.22
CA GLY A 103 5.86 -19.48 0.12
C GLY A 103 5.68 -20.50 1.23
N ARG A 104 6.71 -21.32 1.45
CA ARG A 104 6.71 -22.24 2.60
C ARG A 104 6.86 -21.43 3.88
N ASP A 105 6.04 -21.73 4.89
CA ASP A 105 6.08 -21.11 6.23
C ASP A 105 5.74 -19.60 6.28
N ASP A 106 4.95 -19.11 5.32
CA ASP A 106 4.49 -17.71 5.24
C ASP A 106 3.37 -17.33 6.23
N ALA A 107 2.99 -18.25 7.11
CA ALA A 107 1.88 -18.12 8.06
C ALA A 107 0.53 -17.73 7.41
N GLY A 108 0.36 -17.99 6.11
CA GLY A 108 -0.82 -17.63 5.33
C GLY A 108 -0.85 -16.18 4.84
N ILE A 109 0.28 -15.47 4.89
CA ILE A 109 0.42 -14.11 4.36
C ILE A 109 1.15 -14.18 3.02
N ASP A 110 0.47 -13.82 1.93
CA ASP A 110 1.04 -13.90 0.60
C ASP A 110 1.81 -12.63 0.24
N LEU A 111 1.29 -11.45 0.62
CA LEU A 111 1.95 -10.16 0.42
C LEU A 111 1.94 -9.33 1.71
N VAL A 112 2.98 -8.51 1.90
CA VAL A 112 3.05 -7.51 2.96
C VAL A 112 3.48 -6.17 2.41
N GLY A 113 3.04 -5.08 3.03
CA GLY A 113 3.48 -3.77 2.57
C GLY A 113 2.83 -2.61 3.28
N THR A 114 2.77 -1.47 2.60
CA THR A 114 2.23 -0.23 3.14
C THR A 114 1.14 0.34 2.25
N TRP A 115 0.14 0.98 2.86
CA TRP A 115 -0.90 1.72 2.16
C TRP A 115 -0.75 3.21 2.46
N HIS A 116 -0.44 3.98 1.43
CA HIS A 116 -0.21 5.41 1.49
C HIS A 116 -1.46 6.15 1.07
N LEU A 117 -2.31 6.48 2.03
CA LEU A 117 -3.57 7.16 1.76
C LEU A 117 -3.38 8.67 1.77
N PRO A 118 -4.07 9.41 0.88
CA PRO A 118 -3.99 10.87 0.84
C PRO A 118 -4.20 11.48 2.23
N GLU A 119 -3.52 12.59 2.48
CA GLU A 119 -3.50 13.32 3.77
C GLU A 119 -2.79 12.56 4.91
N ARG A 120 -2.67 11.22 4.84
CA ARG A 120 -1.93 10.38 5.80
C ARG A 120 -0.55 9.96 5.34
N GLU A 121 -0.24 10.15 4.05
CA GLU A 121 1.01 9.70 3.42
C GLU A 121 2.25 10.19 4.17
N ARG A 122 2.15 11.37 4.80
CA ARG A 122 3.24 12.07 5.49
C ARG A 122 3.32 11.78 6.99
N GLU A 123 2.25 11.26 7.59
CA GLU A 123 2.20 10.93 9.01
C GLU A 123 2.66 9.50 9.25
N ARG A 124 1.92 8.52 8.70
CA ARG A 124 2.26 7.10 8.80
C ARG A 124 1.43 6.28 7.82
N ALA A 125 2.09 5.65 6.85
CA ALA A 125 1.43 4.68 5.99
C ALA A 125 0.92 3.48 6.81
N LEU A 126 -0.30 3.01 6.51
CA LEU A 126 -0.85 1.82 7.16
C LEU A 126 -0.01 0.60 6.80
N ARG A 127 0.12 -0.35 7.71
CA ARG A 127 0.70 -1.66 7.44
C ARG A 127 -0.36 -2.55 6.82
N VAL A 128 0.02 -3.34 5.83
CA VAL A 128 -0.91 -4.19 5.09
C VAL A 128 -0.40 -5.61 5.11
N LEU A 129 -1.28 -6.54 5.49
CA LEU A 129 -1.12 -7.97 5.31
C LEU A 129 -2.13 -8.43 4.27
N VAL A 130 -1.68 -9.09 3.21
CA VAL A 130 -2.56 -9.53 2.13
C VAL A 130 -2.53 -11.03 2.03
N GLN A 131 -3.72 -11.62 1.96
CA GLN A 131 -3.91 -13.02 1.63
C GLN A 131 -4.66 -13.14 0.29
N CYS A 132 -4.06 -13.86 -0.65
CA CYS A 132 -4.54 -14.08 -2.01
C CYS A 132 -5.12 -15.50 -2.13
N LYS A 133 -6.42 -15.62 -2.41
CA LYS A 133 -7.09 -16.93 -2.58
C LYS A 133 -7.69 -17.05 -3.98
N SER A 134 -6.94 -17.68 -4.88
CA SER A 134 -7.28 -17.87 -6.29
C SER A 134 -8.08 -19.15 -6.58
N LEU A 135 -9.09 -19.47 -5.77
CA LEU A 135 -9.86 -20.71 -5.90
C LEU A 135 -10.97 -20.61 -6.97
N LYS A 136 -11.32 -21.74 -7.59
CA LYS A 136 -12.48 -21.83 -8.49
C LYS A 136 -13.80 -21.76 -7.72
N ALA A 137 -13.86 -22.29 -6.50
CA ALA A 137 -15.06 -22.29 -5.68
C ALA A 137 -15.25 -20.96 -4.92
N LYS A 138 -16.47 -20.71 -4.44
CA LYS A 138 -16.75 -19.58 -3.53
C LYS A 138 -16.07 -19.81 -2.19
N LEU A 139 -15.58 -18.73 -1.57
CA LEU A 139 -14.93 -18.81 -0.26
C LEU A 139 -15.96 -18.73 0.88
N GLY A 140 -15.77 -19.60 1.87
CA GLY A 140 -16.54 -19.62 3.11
C GLY A 140 -15.99 -18.66 4.16
N PRO A 141 -16.64 -18.49 5.32
CA PRO A 141 -16.20 -17.58 6.39
C PRO A 141 -14.90 -18.01 7.10
N ASN A 142 -14.44 -19.25 6.92
CA ASN A 142 -13.23 -19.78 7.57
C ASN A 142 -11.97 -19.00 7.20
N ILE A 143 -11.87 -18.55 5.96
CA ILE A 143 -10.77 -17.73 5.45
C ILE A 143 -10.61 -16.38 6.19
N VAL A 144 -11.70 -15.84 6.74
CA VAL A 144 -11.61 -14.58 7.50
C VAL A 144 -10.89 -14.86 8.81
N ARG A 145 -11.19 -15.98 9.47
CA ARG A 145 -10.51 -16.41 10.70
C ARG A 145 -9.06 -16.81 10.45
N GLU A 146 -8.78 -17.40 9.28
CA GLU A 146 -7.42 -17.67 8.83
C GLU A 146 -6.63 -16.37 8.73
N LEU A 147 -7.19 -15.34 8.06
CA LEU A 147 -6.57 -14.02 7.97
C LEU A 147 -6.41 -13.34 9.34
N GLU A 148 -7.38 -13.44 10.24
CA GLU A 148 -7.25 -12.93 11.62
C GLU A 148 -6.03 -13.53 12.34
N GLY A 149 -5.76 -14.82 12.14
CA GLY A 149 -4.60 -15.50 12.70
C GLY A 149 -3.25 -14.91 12.24
N THR A 150 -3.22 -14.25 11.08
CA THR A 150 -1.99 -13.68 10.51
C THR A 150 -1.47 -12.46 11.26
N PHE A 151 -2.34 -11.71 11.95
CA PHE A 151 -1.94 -10.46 12.64
C PHE A 151 -0.86 -10.72 13.71
N ASN A 152 -0.98 -11.84 14.43
CA ASN A 152 0.02 -12.23 15.44
C ASN A 152 1.32 -12.76 14.81
N GLN A 153 1.25 -13.26 13.58
CA GLN A 153 2.38 -13.82 12.83
C GLN A 153 3.02 -12.82 11.85
N ALA A 154 2.47 -11.60 11.74
CA ALA A 154 2.96 -10.57 10.85
C ALA A 154 4.48 -10.35 11.00
N PRO A 155 5.23 -10.05 9.93
CA PRO A 155 6.66 -9.79 10.03
C PRO A 155 6.99 -8.59 10.94
N VAL A 156 8.25 -8.52 11.39
CA VAL A 156 8.76 -7.37 12.16
C VAL A 156 8.57 -6.08 11.34
N GLY A 157 8.00 -5.05 11.95
CA GLY A 157 7.65 -3.79 11.26
C GLY A 157 6.19 -3.70 10.79
N TRP A 158 5.47 -4.84 10.75
CA TRP A 158 4.04 -4.92 10.41
C TRP A 158 3.12 -5.27 11.59
N ARG A 159 3.68 -5.62 12.75
CA ARG A 159 2.93 -5.78 14.01
C ARG A 159 2.69 -4.42 14.65
N THR A 160 1.68 -3.69 14.17
CA THR A 160 1.31 -2.38 14.71
C THR A 160 -0.20 -2.31 14.95
N ASP A 161 -0.61 -1.27 15.67
CA ASP A 161 -2.01 -0.85 15.82
C ASP A 161 -2.61 -0.29 14.53
N GLN A 162 -1.74 0.11 13.59
CA GLN A 162 -2.09 0.66 12.27
C GLN A 162 -1.92 -0.38 11.16
N THR A 163 -2.32 -1.62 11.42
CA THR A 163 -2.24 -2.74 10.47
C THR A 163 -3.62 -3.12 9.98
N VAL A 164 -3.80 -3.28 8.66
CA VAL A 164 -4.99 -3.83 8.03
C VAL A 164 -4.71 -5.19 7.41
N GLY A 165 -5.71 -6.08 7.46
CA GLY A 165 -5.70 -7.36 6.75
C GLY A 165 -6.56 -7.26 5.50
N VAL A 166 -6.05 -7.69 4.36
CA VAL A 166 -6.76 -7.65 3.08
C VAL A 166 -6.86 -9.05 2.52
N LEU A 167 -8.08 -9.54 2.34
CA LEU A 167 -8.31 -10.78 1.60
C LEU A 167 -8.71 -10.49 0.17
N VAL A 168 -7.99 -11.08 -0.76
CA VAL A 168 -8.18 -10.87 -2.20
C VAL A 168 -8.56 -12.18 -2.88
N SER A 169 -9.64 -12.15 -3.66
CA SER A 169 -10.12 -13.33 -4.38
C SER A 169 -10.80 -12.95 -5.70
N PRO A 170 -10.75 -13.79 -6.76
CA PRO A 170 -11.47 -13.51 -8.01
C PRO A 170 -12.97 -13.84 -7.89
N ARG A 171 -13.50 -14.00 -6.68
CA ARG A 171 -14.87 -14.37 -6.37
C ARG A 171 -15.51 -13.32 -5.47
N GLU A 172 -16.81 -13.12 -5.61
CA GLU A 172 -17.56 -12.24 -4.72
C GLU A 172 -17.57 -12.76 -3.28
N ALA A 173 -17.60 -11.83 -2.32
CA ALA A 173 -17.81 -12.18 -0.93
C ALA A 173 -19.16 -12.90 -0.79
N THR A 174 -19.16 -14.06 -0.14
CA THR A 174 -20.43 -14.72 0.25
C THR A 174 -21.06 -13.97 1.42
N LYS A 175 -22.35 -14.23 1.70
CA LYS A 175 -22.98 -13.69 2.91
C LYS A 175 -22.20 -14.08 4.17
N GLY A 176 -21.77 -15.34 4.26
CA GLY A 176 -20.96 -15.82 5.39
C GLY A 176 -19.65 -15.05 5.55
N VAL A 177 -18.95 -14.77 4.45
CA VAL A 177 -17.74 -13.94 4.45
C VAL A 177 -18.05 -12.52 4.93
N ARG A 178 -19.08 -11.85 4.39
CA ARG A 178 -19.47 -10.50 4.81
C ARG A 178 -19.81 -10.45 6.30
N ASP A 179 -20.57 -11.44 6.77
CA ASP A 179 -20.97 -11.55 8.18
C ASP A 179 -19.76 -11.81 9.08
N ALA A 180 -18.77 -12.58 8.64
CA ALA A 180 -17.53 -12.82 9.37
C ALA A 180 -16.64 -11.57 9.41
N LEU A 181 -16.46 -10.91 8.27
CA LEU A 181 -15.72 -9.64 8.14
C LEU A 181 -16.28 -8.59 9.12
N ALA A 182 -17.61 -8.42 9.13
CA ALA A 182 -18.29 -7.45 9.98
C ALA A 182 -18.17 -7.73 11.49
N ARG A 183 -18.00 -8.99 11.89
CA ARG A 183 -17.82 -9.39 13.30
C ARG A 183 -16.38 -9.39 13.78
N SER A 184 -15.42 -9.31 12.86
CA SER A 184 -14.01 -9.37 13.22
C SER A 184 -13.63 -8.22 14.16
N ALA A 185 -12.78 -8.52 15.14
CA ALA A 185 -12.15 -7.51 15.98
C ALA A 185 -10.97 -6.81 15.27
N TYR A 186 -10.49 -7.38 14.16
CA TYR A 186 -9.39 -6.83 13.37
C TYR A 186 -9.92 -5.92 12.26
N PRO A 187 -9.15 -4.91 11.83
CA PRO A 187 -9.46 -4.07 10.68
C PRO A 187 -9.23 -4.84 9.38
N LEU A 188 -10.32 -5.28 8.74
CA LEU A 188 -10.27 -6.21 7.62
C LEU A 188 -10.93 -5.66 6.37
N PHE A 189 -10.34 -6.02 5.23
CA PHE A 189 -10.81 -5.75 3.88
C PHE A 189 -11.07 -7.06 3.13
N TRP A 190 -12.06 -7.01 2.25
CA TRP A 190 -12.27 -7.97 1.18
C TRP A 190 -12.21 -7.24 -0.16
N MET A 191 -11.42 -7.75 -1.10
CA MET A 191 -11.35 -7.24 -2.46
C MET A 191 -11.58 -8.35 -3.48
N LEU A 192 -12.52 -8.11 -4.40
CA LEU A 192 -12.66 -8.92 -5.59
C LEU A 192 -11.79 -8.33 -6.69
N ILE A 193 -10.64 -8.97 -6.92
CA ILE A 193 -9.76 -8.67 -8.04
C ILE A 193 -9.77 -9.87 -8.97
N GLU A 194 -10.21 -9.67 -10.20
CA GLU A 194 -10.21 -10.69 -11.24
C GLU A 194 -8.79 -11.07 -11.65
N ARG A 195 -8.64 -12.17 -12.39
CA ARG A 195 -7.32 -12.72 -12.77
C ARG A 195 -6.56 -11.83 -13.76
N ASP A 196 -7.27 -10.90 -14.40
CA ASP A 196 -6.72 -9.85 -15.28
C ASP A 196 -6.31 -8.59 -14.49
N GLY A 197 -6.53 -8.56 -13.17
CA GLY A 197 -6.26 -7.41 -12.31
C GLY A 197 -7.43 -6.43 -12.18
N THR A 198 -8.60 -6.70 -12.75
CA THR A 198 -9.74 -5.81 -12.64
C THR A 198 -10.37 -5.86 -11.25
N LEU A 199 -10.44 -4.71 -10.55
CA LEU A 199 -11.17 -4.60 -9.29
C LEU A 199 -12.69 -4.53 -9.56
N LYS A 200 -13.47 -5.41 -8.94
CA LYS A 200 -14.94 -5.46 -9.08
C LYS A 200 -15.70 -5.23 -7.79
N GLN A 201 -15.06 -5.37 -6.64
CA GLN A 201 -15.69 -5.18 -5.33
C GLN A 201 -14.60 -4.88 -4.30
N ALA A 202 -14.90 -3.95 -3.39
CA ALA A 202 -14.13 -3.75 -2.17
C ALA A 202 -15.12 -3.59 -1.01
N LEU A 203 -14.84 -4.23 0.11
CA LEU A 203 -15.63 -4.18 1.33
C LEU A 203 -14.66 -4.10 2.51
N TRP A 204 -15.07 -3.46 3.59
CA TRP A 204 -14.33 -3.42 4.84
C TRP A 204 -15.27 -3.37 6.03
N ASN A 205 -14.76 -3.65 7.22
CA ASN A 205 -15.52 -3.59 8.47
C ASN A 205 -15.31 -2.28 9.23
N ALA A 206 -16.12 -2.06 10.27
CA ALA A 206 -16.05 -0.86 11.10
C ALA A 206 -14.67 -0.65 11.76
N ARG A 207 -13.95 -1.74 12.08
CA ARG A 207 -12.59 -1.66 12.63
C ARG A 207 -11.59 -1.03 11.67
N ALA A 208 -11.76 -1.25 10.37
CA ALA A 208 -10.95 -0.55 9.37
C ALA A 208 -11.26 0.96 9.35
N GLU A 209 -12.52 1.36 9.53
CA GLU A 209 -12.91 2.78 9.58
C GLU A 209 -12.33 3.50 10.80
N GLU A 210 -12.20 2.80 11.93
CA GLU A 210 -11.56 3.31 13.15
C GLU A 210 -10.08 3.68 12.95
N LEU A 211 -9.40 3.14 11.93
CA LEU A 211 -8.06 3.57 11.51
C LEU A 211 -8.06 4.87 10.69
N GLY A 212 -9.19 5.55 10.62
CA GLY A 212 -9.33 6.81 9.91
C GLY A 212 -9.50 6.65 8.40
N LEU A 213 -10.07 5.52 7.97
CA LEU A 213 -10.47 5.21 6.58
C LEU A 213 -11.85 5.77 6.24
N GLY A 214 -12.39 6.65 7.09
CA GLY A 214 -13.68 7.31 6.90
C GLY A 214 -13.85 8.04 5.55
N PRO A 215 -12.81 8.61 4.92
CA PRO A 215 -12.88 9.16 3.56
C PRO A 215 -12.91 8.14 2.41
N LEU A 216 -12.52 6.89 2.66
CA LEU A 216 -12.41 5.86 1.62
C LEU A 216 -13.81 5.46 1.11
N ARG A 217 -14.00 5.41 -0.20
CA ARG A 217 -15.26 5.05 -0.84
C ARG A 217 -15.03 4.07 -1.99
N VAL A 218 -16.09 3.34 -2.34
CA VAL A 218 -16.17 2.53 -3.55
C VAL A 218 -17.11 3.23 -4.52
N GLU A 219 -16.61 3.55 -5.70
CA GLU A 219 -17.40 4.19 -6.75
C GLU A 219 -17.46 3.29 -7.99
N THR A 220 -18.54 3.42 -8.75
CA THR A 220 -18.69 2.79 -10.06
C THR A 220 -18.51 3.84 -11.14
N ARG A 221 -17.57 3.61 -12.06
CA ARG A 221 -17.39 4.39 -13.27
C ARG A 221 -17.93 3.64 -14.47
N TYR A 222 -18.51 4.39 -15.40
CA TYR A 222 -19.00 3.88 -16.67
C TYR A 222 -18.12 4.45 -17.76
N THR A 223 -17.36 3.60 -18.43
CA THR A 223 -16.55 3.98 -19.58
C THR A 223 -17.30 3.60 -20.85
N THR A 224 -17.56 4.60 -21.68
CA THR A 224 -18.03 4.41 -23.06
C THR A 224 -16.81 4.39 -23.96
N SER A 225 -16.42 3.22 -24.45
CA SER A 225 -15.36 3.06 -25.43
C SER A 225 -15.76 3.76 -26.73
N THR A 226 -15.03 4.77 -27.17
CA THR A 226 -15.27 5.47 -28.44
C THR A 226 -14.85 4.67 -29.68
N GLU A 227 -14.18 3.53 -29.50
CA GLU A 227 -13.67 2.69 -30.58
C GLU A 227 -14.64 1.56 -31.00
N ASP A 228 -15.66 1.27 -30.18
CA ASP A 228 -16.69 0.25 -30.46
C ASP A 228 -18.07 0.87 -30.74
N ALA A 229 -18.13 1.83 -31.67
CA ALA A 229 -19.39 2.48 -32.06
C ALA A 229 -20.46 1.51 -32.60
N GLU A 230 -20.12 0.23 -32.86
CA GLU A 230 -21.04 -0.80 -33.32
C GLU A 230 -21.45 -1.83 -32.24
N SER A 231 -20.83 -1.81 -31.07
CA SER A 231 -21.24 -2.64 -29.94
C SER A 231 -21.16 -1.81 -28.66
N GLY A 232 -22.27 -1.16 -28.30
CA GLY A 232 -22.40 -0.25 -27.16
C GLY A 232 -22.19 -0.89 -25.78
N SER A 233 -21.10 -1.64 -25.59
CA SER A 233 -20.73 -2.24 -24.32
C SER A 233 -20.21 -1.15 -23.40
N VAL A 234 -21.07 -0.71 -22.49
CA VAL A 234 -20.68 0.18 -21.40
C VAL A 234 -19.88 -0.67 -20.42
N SER A 235 -18.57 -0.44 -20.31
CA SER A 235 -17.75 -1.14 -19.33
C SER A 235 -17.94 -0.49 -17.96
N LYS A 236 -18.36 -1.30 -16.99
CA LYS A 236 -18.55 -0.90 -15.60
C LYS A 236 -17.26 -1.20 -14.83
N GLU A 237 -16.59 -0.14 -14.37
CA GLU A 237 -15.38 -0.24 -13.56
C GLU A 237 -15.68 0.12 -12.10
N VAL A 238 -15.18 -0.68 -11.16
CA VAL A 238 -15.26 -0.37 -9.73
C VAL A 238 -13.91 0.17 -9.28
N VAL A 239 -13.92 1.34 -8.65
CA VAL A 239 -12.70 2.05 -8.22
C VAL A 239 -12.80 2.46 -6.76
N LEU A 240 -11.64 2.55 -6.10
CA LEU A 240 -11.51 3.16 -4.78
C LEU A 240 -11.24 4.66 -4.93
N THR A 241 -11.93 5.47 -4.12
CA THR A 241 -11.75 6.93 -4.06
C THR A 241 -11.54 7.38 -2.62
N TRP A 242 -10.84 8.50 -2.45
CA TRP A 242 -10.62 9.18 -1.19
C TRP A 242 -11.32 10.54 -1.22
N ASP A 243 -12.34 10.74 -0.40
CA ASP A 243 -13.17 11.95 -0.37
C ASP A 243 -13.67 12.38 -1.77
N GLY A 244 -14.12 11.41 -2.56
CA GLY A 244 -14.64 11.61 -3.92
C GLY A 244 -13.55 11.93 -4.97
N SER A 245 -12.28 11.84 -4.60
CA SER A 245 -11.15 11.98 -5.49
C SER A 245 -10.42 10.67 -5.74
N ASP A 246 -9.77 10.58 -6.90
CA ASP A 246 -8.93 9.44 -7.23
C ASP A 246 -7.80 9.34 -6.22
N ILE A 247 -7.57 8.14 -5.72
CA ILE A 247 -6.34 7.84 -4.98
C ILE A 247 -5.19 7.90 -5.99
N PRO A 248 -4.07 8.59 -5.68
CA PRO A 248 -2.89 8.56 -6.52
C PRO A 248 -2.39 7.11 -6.66
N ASP A 249 -1.76 6.78 -7.79
CA ASP A 249 -1.02 5.52 -7.85
C ASP A 249 0.27 5.61 -7.02
N MET A 250 0.85 4.44 -6.74
CA MET A 250 2.03 4.34 -5.90
C MET A 250 3.26 5.03 -6.51
N ASP A 251 3.34 5.17 -7.84
CA ASP A 251 4.48 5.83 -8.50
C ASP A 251 4.46 7.33 -8.19
N GLN A 252 3.28 7.96 -8.27
CA GLN A 252 3.07 9.36 -7.88
C GLN A 252 3.36 9.58 -6.38
N VAL A 253 2.94 8.63 -5.53
CA VAL A 253 3.25 8.70 -4.09
C VAL A 253 4.75 8.58 -3.84
N GLU A 254 5.44 7.62 -4.46
CA GLU A 254 6.90 7.44 -4.32
C GLU A 254 7.65 8.71 -4.74
N GLN A 255 7.23 9.36 -5.82
CA GLN A 255 7.77 10.64 -6.26
C GLN A 255 7.51 11.75 -5.21
N SER A 256 6.27 11.89 -4.73
CA SER A 256 5.89 12.88 -3.70
C SER A 256 6.73 12.73 -2.43
N LEU A 257 6.94 11.49 -1.96
CA LEU A 257 7.77 11.20 -0.79
C LEU A 257 9.25 11.56 -1.02
N THR A 258 9.77 11.27 -2.21
CA THR A 258 11.17 11.58 -2.58
C THR A 258 11.40 13.08 -2.64
N GLU A 259 10.55 13.81 -3.36
CA GLU A 259 10.61 15.28 -3.46
C GLU A 259 10.49 15.93 -2.08
N PHE A 260 9.67 15.36 -1.21
CA PHE A 260 9.54 15.83 0.17
C PHE A 260 10.82 15.62 0.97
N ALA A 261 11.41 14.43 0.90
CA ALA A 261 12.65 14.11 1.59
C ALA A 261 13.80 15.04 1.14
N GLU A 262 13.87 15.35 -0.16
CA GLU A 262 14.84 16.31 -0.70
C GLU A 262 14.59 17.73 -0.18
N LYS A 263 13.34 18.21 -0.21
CA LYS A 263 12.96 19.52 0.36
C LYS A 263 13.28 19.60 1.84
N TRP A 264 13.06 18.51 2.59
CA TRP A 264 13.40 18.47 4.00
C TRP A 264 14.90 18.64 4.24
N VAL A 265 15.75 17.89 3.54
CA VAL A 265 17.21 18.03 3.67
C VAL A 265 17.65 19.45 3.26
N ALA A 266 17.14 19.95 2.13
CA ALA A 266 17.44 21.29 1.65
C ALA A 266 17.02 22.38 2.65
N SER A 267 15.96 22.16 3.42
CA SER A 267 15.50 23.10 4.45
C SER A 267 16.55 23.34 5.55
N TRP A 268 17.48 22.39 5.76
CA TRP A 268 18.60 22.53 6.70
C TRP A 268 19.78 23.34 6.13
N GLY A 269 19.80 23.62 4.82
CA GLY A 269 20.84 24.42 4.16
C GLY A 269 22.18 23.70 4.04
N LEU A 270 22.15 22.37 4.03
CA LEU A 270 23.33 21.52 3.95
C LEU A 270 23.30 20.71 2.65
N ASP A 271 24.47 20.48 2.05
CA ASP A 271 24.64 19.48 1.00
C ASP A 271 25.16 18.19 1.65
N LEU A 272 24.30 17.17 1.73
CA LEU A 272 24.54 15.95 2.49
C LEU A 272 24.49 14.72 1.59
N THR A 273 25.46 13.83 1.76
CA THR A 273 25.43 12.47 1.21
C THR A 273 24.35 11.61 1.88
N GLU A 274 23.91 10.52 1.25
CA GLU A 274 22.86 9.63 1.82
C GLU A 274 23.13 9.17 3.26
N PRO A 275 24.35 8.73 3.65
CA PRO A 275 24.63 8.38 5.05
C PRO A 275 24.45 9.58 6.01
N GLN A 276 24.91 10.77 5.59
CA GLN A 276 24.82 11.98 6.40
C GLN A 276 23.38 12.48 6.57
N LYS A 277 22.49 12.24 5.59
CA LYS A 277 21.06 12.50 5.75
C LYS A 277 20.47 11.68 6.90
N GLY A 278 20.92 10.43 7.07
CA GLY A 278 20.55 9.58 8.19
C GLY A 278 21.03 10.13 9.54
N GLU A 279 22.27 10.63 9.60
CA GLU A 279 22.83 11.27 10.79
C GLU A 279 22.09 12.56 11.17
N LEU A 280 21.69 13.36 10.18
CA LEU A 280 20.87 14.54 10.39
C LEU A 280 19.52 14.17 11.00
N LEU A 281 18.87 13.12 10.50
CA LEU A 281 17.62 12.61 11.07
C LEU A 281 17.80 12.15 12.52
N ASP A 282 18.85 11.38 12.82
CA ASP A 282 19.19 10.95 14.18
C ASP A 282 19.40 12.14 15.14
N ALA A 283 20.09 13.17 14.67
CA ALA A 283 20.34 14.39 15.44
C ALA A 283 19.04 15.16 15.70
N ALA A 284 18.19 15.27 14.68
CA ALA A 284 16.90 15.90 14.80
C ALA A 284 16.01 15.15 15.80
N GLU A 285 15.87 13.83 15.67
CA GLU A 285 15.02 12.99 16.55
C GLU A 285 15.45 13.02 18.01
N ARG A 286 16.75 13.27 18.27
CA ARG A 286 17.29 13.38 19.63
C ARG A 286 16.99 14.73 20.29
N VAL A 287 16.99 15.80 19.51
CA VAL A 287 16.91 17.18 20.02
C VAL A 287 15.47 17.68 20.04
N LEU A 288 14.65 17.28 19.07
CA LEU A 288 13.28 17.78 18.93
C LEU A 288 12.31 16.97 19.83
N PRO A 289 11.42 17.63 20.59
CA PRO A 289 10.58 17.00 21.61
C PRO A 289 9.38 16.20 21.07
N HIS A 290 9.08 16.25 19.76
CA HIS A 290 7.91 15.63 19.15
C HIS A 290 8.24 14.87 17.86
N ASP A 291 7.33 13.99 17.48
CA ASP A 291 7.44 13.14 16.31
C ASP A 291 7.67 13.98 15.04
N ILE A 292 8.93 13.98 14.57
CA ILE A 292 9.41 14.88 13.53
C ILE A 292 8.50 14.78 12.30
N SER A 293 8.11 13.57 11.91
CA SER A 293 7.23 13.27 10.78
C SER A 293 6.00 14.18 10.68
N ALA A 294 5.39 14.56 11.81
CA ALA A 294 4.16 15.36 11.85
C ALA A 294 4.39 16.87 11.72
N GLN A 295 5.61 17.37 11.93
CA GLN A 295 5.93 18.81 11.99
C GLN A 295 6.60 19.35 10.71
N LEU A 296 6.79 18.51 9.70
CA LEU A 296 7.80 18.74 8.65
C LEU A 296 7.47 19.77 7.57
N VAL A 297 6.27 20.36 7.51
CA VAL A 297 5.85 21.11 6.31
C VAL A 297 5.88 22.63 6.44
N GLU A 298 5.95 23.21 7.62
CA GLU A 298 5.97 24.67 7.73
C GLU A 298 7.01 25.07 8.76
N SER A 299 8.05 25.78 8.32
CA SER A 299 8.76 26.89 9.01
C SER A 299 8.47 27.12 10.51
N ALA A 300 8.57 26.09 11.34
CA ALA A 300 8.12 26.10 12.74
C ALA A 300 9.13 25.45 13.69
N ILE A 301 10.31 25.02 13.19
CA ILE A 301 11.43 24.69 14.07
C ILE A 301 12.06 26.02 14.51
N PRO A 302 12.04 26.37 15.81
CA PRO A 302 12.68 27.59 16.29
C PRO A 302 14.17 27.59 15.93
N ASP A 303 14.74 28.76 15.61
CA ASP A 303 16.15 28.86 15.23
C ASP A 303 17.09 28.24 16.28
N ALA A 304 16.76 28.37 17.57
CA ALA A 304 17.51 27.73 18.66
C ALA A 304 17.56 26.20 18.54
N ASP A 305 16.45 25.57 18.16
CA ASP A 305 16.36 24.12 18.00
C ASP A 305 17.12 23.67 16.76
N ARG A 306 17.01 24.44 15.68
CA ARG A 306 17.78 24.24 14.46
C ARG A 306 19.28 24.28 14.74
N THR A 307 19.76 25.28 15.49
CA THR A 307 21.17 25.38 15.89
C THR A 307 21.61 24.17 16.73
N ARG A 308 20.78 23.74 17.68
CA ARG A 308 21.08 22.56 18.52
C ARG A 308 21.20 21.27 17.70
N VAL A 309 20.32 21.06 16.72
CA VAL A 309 20.39 19.90 15.81
C VAL A 309 21.67 19.94 14.96
N LEU A 310 22.00 21.10 14.38
CA LEU A 310 23.19 21.25 13.55
C LEU A 310 24.48 21.02 14.36
N GLN A 311 24.52 21.50 15.61
CA GLN A 311 25.64 21.23 16.51
C GLN A 311 25.77 19.74 16.81
N ALA A 312 24.68 19.06 17.16
CA ALA A 312 24.68 17.63 17.44
C ALA A 312 25.09 16.79 16.21
N LEU A 313 24.71 17.22 15.01
CA LEU A 313 25.15 16.60 13.76
C LEU A 313 26.67 16.78 13.57
N GLN A 314 27.19 17.99 13.76
CA GLN A 314 28.62 18.25 13.58
C GLN A 314 29.48 17.43 14.56
N GLU A 315 29.05 17.31 15.82
CA GLU A 315 29.71 16.44 16.82
C GLU A 315 29.70 14.97 16.38
N ARG A 316 28.58 14.46 15.86
CA ARG A 316 28.46 13.10 15.29
C ARG A 316 29.42 12.88 14.12
N LEU A 317 29.48 13.82 13.17
CA LEU A 317 30.34 13.71 12.00
C LEU A 317 31.83 13.76 12.34
N GLN A 318 32.22 14.50 13.39
CA GLN A 318 33.61 14.54 13.88
C GLN A 318 34.04 13.29 14.64
N GLN A 319 33.08 12.55 15.23
CA GLN A 319 33.34 11.33 15.99
C GLN A 319 33.37 10.07 15.12
N GLN A 320 33.00 10.15 13.84
CA GLN A 320 33.14 9.02 12.94
C GLN A 320 34.64 8.78 12.66
N PRO A 321 35.19 7.59 12.96
CA PRO A 321 36.56 7.28 12.59
C PRO A 321 36.68 7.37 11.07
N ALA A 322 37.73 8.02 10.58
CA ALA A 322 38.09 7.93 9.17
C ALA A 322 38.36 6.44 8.89
N PHE A 323 37.42 5.78 8.23
CA PHE A 323 37.66 4.45 7.68
C PHE A 323 38.65 4.61 6.53
N GLU A 324 39.93 4.35 6.82
CA GLU A 324 40.92 3.90 5.82
C GLU A 324 40.61 2.47 5.39
#